data_AF-A0AA36BB04-F1
#
_entry.id   AF-A0AA36BB04-F1
#
_cell.length_a   1.000
_cell.length_b   1.000
_cell.length_c   1.000
_cell.angle_alpha   90.00
_cell.angle_beta   90.00
_cell.angle_gamma   90.00
#
_symmetry.space_group_name_H-M   'P 1'
#
loop_
_entity.id
_entity.type
_entity.pdbx_description
1 polymer ?
#
loop_
_entity_poly.entity_id
_entity_poly.type
_entity_poly.pdbx_seq_one_letter_code
_entity_poly.pdbx_strand_id
1 'polypeptide(L)'
;MFSRTFQKWALLKTLGPYQIFAQSGRCFHLCHKHMSHLYYVKPSCFQLLTGLNNKLSFVYRQRNFSSLEDYQETDDDTDEDIGHYKPRKLNGSSRLFEFKEQVDSKSITKMTSEDWNKLEKELLEDNANLKISWEACCMSLINSSKLVELGISLADYLKSQGRSLNIATISVFMMLLSCRASPEDQKTILQLYQQLLDSTGGLLDCQTIKYVINGLCCTDSWKDCFQLLSTLELTQPTLPKHYTPIILAAIRCADIDSCILLLHKVGSKGLSPTEKVYLSFLDLCQSNSKFSVDDLFHLMHKYRWLPNKDVLLAIIKYLKRDGNRERWSEAWIKLDKRGLCPNCNTAIDKLDIPFSQFQKLRRVFFEKVLIGKDLYQNTNPAELESFKLFVEEKAPFDVVFDSLNVSLKMGQMRNKSFQLRKAVEYFALIKKMKVLVVGRKYMLKWPERDIKIIKKLASCFFIENISEDDPYLIYATLYSGPRSVFVSSDEMRDHKFSLGEEYGELFRRWQYSHQVQLYKVKQNGHIIFQWPRKEDIRAQRCNHGWHIPFENEEPRPTWQDPSSWLCLQKKSTSYSRRSKTLKF
;
A
#
# COMPACT_ATOMS: atom_id res chain seq x y z
N MET A 1 2.14 6.28 37.24
CA MET A 1 1.59 7.38 36.41
C MET A 1 1.66 7.11 34.89
N PHE A 2 1.85 5.86 34.43
CA PHE A 2 2.02 5.53 32.99
C PHE A 2 0.97 4.54 32.43
N SER A 3 -0.13 4.26 33.13
CA SER A 3 -1.04 3.14 32.72
C SER A 3 -2.12 3.52 31.70
N ARG A 4 -2.18 4.76 31.20
CA ARG A 4 -3.27 5.20 30.29
C ARG A 4 -2.81 5.59 28.88
N THR A 5 -1.51 5.79 28.64
CA THR A 5 -0.97 6.17 27.32
C THR A 5 -0.65 4.97 26.40
N PHE A 6 -0.67 3.74 26.94
CA PHE A 6 -0.35 2.52 26.19
C PHE A 6 -1.51 1.93 25.37
N GLN A 7 -2.70 2.52 25.38
CA GLN A 7 -3.86 1.97 24.66
C GLN A 7 -3.71 1.97 23.12
N LYS A 8 -2.73 2.70 22.55
CA LYS A 8 -2.41 2.69 21.10
C LYS A 8 -1.21 1.80 20.74
N TRP A 9 -0.63 1.08 21.69
CA TRP A 9 0.62 0.33 21.53
C TRP A 9 0.34 -1.17 21.68
N ALA A 10 0.62 -1.95 20.64
CA ALA A 10 0.50 -3.41 20.73
C ALA A 10 1.76 -3.98 21.40
N LEU A 11 1.62 -4.63 22.56
CA LEU A 11 2.69 -5.42 23.15
C LEU A 11 2.92 -6.65 22.27
N LEU A 12 4.08 -6.73 21.61
CA LEU A 12 4.43 -7.84 20.73
C LEU A 12 4.95 -9.05 21.51
N LYS A 13 5.82 -8.84 22.50
CA LYS A 13 6.40 -9.90 23.35
C LYS A 13 7.03 -9.34 24.62
N THR A 14 7.11 -10.17 25.65
CA THR A 14 7.90 -9.92 26.86
C THR A 14 9.07 -10.90 26.90
N LEU A 15 10.30 -10.39 27.05
CA LEU A 15 11.53 -11.16 27.12
C LEU A 15 12.30 -10.75 28.39
N GLY A 16 12.06 -11.44 29.51
CA GLY A 16 12.66 -11.10 30.79
C GLY A 16 12.30 -9.66 31.22
N PRO A 17 13.28 -8.77 31.53
CA PRO A 17 13.00 -7.38 31.90
C PRO A 17 12.67 -6.47 30.70
N TYR A 18 12.49 -7.01 29.49
CA TYR A 18 12.24 -6.22 28.28
C TYR A 18 10.82 -6.44 27.74
N GLN A 19 10.14 -5.36 27.37
CA GLN A 19 8.86 -5.38 26.68
C GLN A 19 9.01 -4.73 25.30
N ILE A 20 8.52 -5.40 24.25
CA ILE A 20 8.57 -4.91 22.87
C ILE A 20 7.18 -4.42 22.48
N PHE A 21 7.10 -3.20 21.98
CA PHE A 21 5.85 -2.56 21.57
C PHE A 21 5.90 -2.16 20.09
N ALA A 22 4.75 -2.19 19.42
CA ALA A 22 4.59 -1.65 18.07
C ALA A 22 3.53 -0.54 18.03
N GLN A 23 3.85 0.53 17.31
CA GLN A 23 2.91 1.60 16.96
C GLN A 23 3.20 2.10 15.53
N SER A 24 2.19 2.12 14.67
CA SER A 24 2.24 2.72 13.33
C SER A 24 3.44 2.29 12.47
N GLY A 25 3.76 0.99 12.45
CA GLY A 25 4.88 0.44 11.67
C GLY A 25 6.28 0.66 12.28
N ARG A 26 6.36 1.04 13.55
CA ARG A 26 7.62 1.25 14.29
C ARG A 26 7.67 0.33 15.52
N CYS A 27 8.82 -0.31 15.73
CA CYS A 27 9.08 -1.15 16.90
C CYS A 27 9.88 -0.37 17.95
N PHE A 28 9.45 -0.50 19.20
CA PHE A 28 10.06 0.12 20.36
C PHE A 28 10.33 -0.93 21.43
N HIS A 29 11.39 -0.77 22.21
CA HIS A 29 11.64 -1.62 23.37
C HIS A 29 11.70 -0.79 24.65
N LEU A 30 11.21 -1.40 25.74
CA LEU A 30 11.21 -0.85 27.09
C LEU A 30 12.02 -1.80 27.99
N CYS A 31 13.07 -1.28 28.63
CA CYS A 31 13.87 -2.02 29.61
C CYS A 31 13.43 -1.66 31.04
N HIS A 32 13.00 -2.65 31.83
CA HIS A 32 12.55 -2.45 33.21
C HIS A 32 13.64 -1.91 34.17
N LYS A 33 14.93 -1.96 33.80
CA LYS A 33 16.03 -1.36 34.59
C LYS A 33 16.18 0.16 34.42
N HIS A 34 15.73 0.72 33.29
CA HIS A 34 15.81 2.16 33.01
C HIS A 34 14.42 2.67 32.62
N MET A 35 13.57 2.83 33.64
CA MET A 35 12.16 3.21 33.53
C MET A 35 11.88 4.63 32.97
N SER A 36 12.86 5.30 32.35
CA SER A 36 12.73 6.70 31.90
C SER A 36 12.65 6.90 30.39
N HIS A 37 13.05 5.93 29.54
CA HIS A 37 13.17 6.18 28.10
C HIS A 37 12.66 5.03 27.21
N LEU A 38 11.95 5.42 26.15
CA LEU A 38 11.45 4.57 25.07
C LEU A 38 12.41 4.68 23.89
N TYR A 39 12.98 3.57 23.44
CA TYR A 39 13.99 3.56 22.38
C TYR A 39 13.40 3.04 21.08
N TYR A 40 13.52 3.83 20.00
CA TYR A 40 13.22 3.40 18.64
C TYR A 40 14.26 2.39 18.16
N VAL A 41 13.81 1.23 17.68
CA VAL A 41 14.68 0.19 17.14
C VAL A 41 14.41 0.06 15.65
N LYS A 42 15.43 0.29 14.81
CA LYS A 42 15.32 -0.02 13.38
C LYS A 42 15.04 -1.53 13.22
N PRO A 43 14.09 -1.95 12.37
CA PRO A 43 13.80 -3.37 12.14
C PRO A 43 15.05 -4.19 11.74
N SER A 44 16.00 -3.58 11.03
CA SER A 44 17.27 -4.19 10.63
C SER A 44 18.31 -4.35 11.75
N CYS A 45 18.04 -3.85 12.96
CA CYS A 45 18.92 -4.00 14.12
C CYS A 45 18.60 -5.24 14.96
N PHE A 46 17.56 -6.01 14.62
CA PHE A 46 17.35 -7.35 15.16
C PHE A 46 18.29 -8.34 14.47
N GLN A 47 19.57 -8.33 14.85
CA GLN A 47 20.44 -9.48 14.60
C GLN A 47 20.48 -10.33 15.86
N LEU A 48 19.86 -11.51 15.79
CA LEU A 48 20.08 -12.58 16.75
C LEU A 48 21.47 -13.17 16.44
N LEU A 49 22.48 -12.74 17.20
CA LEU A 49 23.79 -13.39 17.16
C LEU A 49 23.77 -14.56 18.13
N THR A 50 23.66 -15.79 17.60
CA THR A 50 23.97 -17.00 18.35
C THR A 50 25.49 -17.15 18.43
N GLY A 51 26.12 -16.50 19.40
CA GLY A 51 27.49 -16.82 19.79
C GLY A 51 27.53 -18.18 20.50
N LEU A 52 28.66 -18.87 20.41
CA LEU A 52 28.99 -20.23 20.93
C LEU A 52 28.59 -20.54 22.40
N ASN A 53 28.06 -19.58 23.16
CA ASN A 53 27.76 -19.70 24.59
C ASN A 53 26.28 -19.43 24.98
N ASN A 54 25.31 -19.48 24.05
CA ASN A 54 23.87 -19.28 24.36
C ASN A 54 23.56 -18.00 25.18
N LYS A 55 24.36 -16.94 25.04
CA LYS A 55 24.05 -15.60 25.58
C LYS A 55 23.47 -14.72 24.47
N LEU A 56 22.22 -14.30 24.65
CA LEU A 56 21.58 -13.25 23.84
C LEU A 56 22.36 -11.95 24.00
N SER A 57 23.05 -11.51 22.96
CA SER A 57 23.70 -10.20 22.89
C SER A 57 23.02 -9.32 21.86
N PHE A 58 22.56 -8.14 22.29
CA PHE A 58 21.98 -7.12 21.41
C PHE A 58 23.10 -6.16 21.00
N VAL A 59 23.39 -6.03 19.70
CA VAL A 59 24.37 -5.06 19.21
C VAL A 59 23.69 -3.70 19.07
N TYR A 60 23.91 -2.83 20.06
CA TYR A 60 23.52 -1.42 20.02
C TYR A 60 24.41 -0.67 19.02
N ARG A 61 23.88 -0.26 17.86
CA ARG A 61 24.47 0.86 17.12
C ARG A 61 23.84 2.14 17.62
N GLN A 62 24.52 2.81 18.54
CA GLN A 62 24.16 4.13 19.02
C GLN A 62 24.22 5.12 17.86
N ARG A 63 23.07 5.61 17.39
CA ARG A 63 22.99 6.90 16.71
C ARG A 63 22.07 7.75 17.57
N ASN A 64 22.64 8.76 18.22
CA ASN A 64 21.87 9.74 18.98
C ASN A 64 21.03 10.54 17.97
N PHE A 65 19.71 10.37 18.02
CA PHE A 65 18.77 11.26 17.36
C PHE A 65 18.08 12.06 18.45
N SER A 66 18.29 13.38 18.42
CA SER A 66 17.80 14.34 19.41
C SER A 66 16.31 14.64 19.28
N SER A 67 15.68 14.31 18.15
CA SER A 67 14.25 14.51 17.92
C SER A 67 13.70 13.59 16.82
N LEU A 68 12.37 13.40 16.81
CA LEU A 68 11.64 12.66 15.76
C LEU A 68 11.76 13.30 14.36
N GLU A 69 12.26 14.53 14.26
CA GLU A 69 12.41 15.31 13.02
C GLU A 69 13.73 15.03 12.28
N ASP A 70 14.68 14.34 12.92
CA ASP A 70 16.00 14.01 12.34
C ASP A 70 15.98 12.74 11.46
N TYR A 71 14.80 12.13 11.25
CA TYR A 71 14.64 10.98 10.38
C TYR A 71 14.56 11.42 8.91
N GLN A 72 15.70 11.36 8.21
CA GLN A 72 15.73 11.36 6.74
C GLN A 72 15.45 9.95 6.23
N GLU A 73 14.27 9.78 5.64
CA GLU A 73 13.90 8.62 4.85
C GLU A 73 14.75 8.65 3.58
N THR A 74 15.88 7.94 3.57
CA THR A 74 16.58 7.67 2.31
C THR A 74 15.77 6.61 1.59
N ASP A 75 15.01 7.04 0.57
CA ASP A 75 14.32 6.24 -0.44
C ASP A 75 15.29 5.31 -1.21
N ASP A 76 15.97 4.40 -0.52
CA ASP A 76 16.84 3.40 -1.15
C ASP A 76 16.12 2.03 -1.30
N ASP A 77 14.89 1.91 -0.82
CA ASP A 77 14.00 0.76 -1.03
C ASP A 77 13.08 0.98 -2.24
N THR A 78 13.68 1.10 -3.42
CA THR A 78 12.97 1.03 -4.70
C THR A 78 12.31 -0.34 -4.90
N ASP A 79 11.13 -0.31 -5.53
CA ASP A 79 9.97 -1.18 -5.26
C ASP A 79 9.95 -2.59 -5.89
N GLU A 80 11.08 -3.15 -6.34
CA GLU A 80 11.10 -4.41 -7.13
C GLU A 80 11.68 -5.66 -6.42
N ASP A 81 12.24 -5.55 -5.22
CA ASP A 81 13.10 -6.63 -4.69
C ASP A 81 12.38 -7.65 -3.78
N ILE A 82 11.58 -8.54 -4.36
CA ILE A 82 11.39 -9.90 -3.75
C ILE A 82 12.29 -10.94 -4.43
N GLY A 83 13.01 -10.56 -5.49
CA GLY A 83 13.89 -11.48 -6.22
C GLY A 83 15.14 -10.88 -6.87
N HIS A 84 15.32 -9.56 -6.90
CA HIS A 84 16.53 -8.97 -7.46
C HIS A 84 17.46 -8.53 -6.32
N TYR A 85 18.66 -9.13 -6.27
CA TYR A 85 19.72 -8.58 -5.43
C TYR A 85 20.30 -7.38 -6.18
N LYS A 86 20.11 -6.16 -5.67
CA LYS A 86 20.78 -4.97 -6.24
C LYS A 86 22.27 -5.25 -6.44
N PRO A 87 22.87 -4.87 -7.57
CA PRO A 87 24.31 -5.03 -7.85
C PRO A 87 25.21 -4.54 -6.69
N ARG A 88 24.77 -3.51 -5.96
CA ARG A 88 25.44 -2.97 -4.77
C ARG A 88 25.74 -3.99 -3.65
N LYS A 89 25.05 -5.14 -3.59
CA LYS A 89 25.30 -6.20 -2.60
C LYS A 89 26.33 -7.25 -3.04
N LEU A 90 26.63 -7.32 -4.34
CA LEU A 90 27.69 -8.17 -4.91
C LEU A 90 29.06 -7.47 -4.92
N ASN A 91 29.11 -6.19 -4.54
CA ASN A 91 30.33 -5.39 -4.48
C ASN A 91 31.40 -6.10 -3.65
N GLY A 92 32.33 -6.78 -4.33
CA GLY A 92 33.49 -7.43 -3.73
C GLY A 92 33.78 -8.85 -4.18
N SER A 93 32.86 -9.56 -4.87
CA SER A 93 33.13 -10.91 -5.39
C SER A 93 32.96 -11.00 -6.90
N SER A 94 34.06 -11.19 -7.62
CA SER A 94 34.04 -11.49 -9.06
C SER A 94 33.40 -12.85 -9.31
N ARG A 95 33.62 -13.81 -8.40
CA ARG A 95 33.13 -15.18 -8.58
C ARG A 95 31.61 -15.30 -8.42
N LEU A 96 30.99 -14.55 -7.50
CA LEU A 96 29.52 -14.48 -7.42
C LEU A 96 28.90 -13.84 -8.66
N PHE A 97 29.60 -12.91 -9.32
CA PHE A 97 29.11 -12.31 -10.55
C PHE A 97 29.12 -13.32 -11.70
N GLU A 98 30.20 -14.07 -11.88
CA GLU A 98 30.26 -15.16 -12.86
C GLU A 98 29.21 -16.24 -12.59
N PHE A 99 29.04 -16.65 -11.33
CA PHE A 99 27.99 -17.59 -10.95
C PHE A 99 26.60 -17.02 -11.28
N LYS A 100 26.37 -15.73 -11.05
CA LYS A 100 25.12 -15.06 -11.43
C LYS A 100 24.89 -15.13 -12.94
N GLU A 101 25.89 -14.83 -13.77
CA GLU A 101 25.75 -14.93 -15.23
C GLU A 101 25.43 -16.36 -15.68
N GLN A 102 26.04 -17.36 -15.06
CA GLN A 102 25.75 -18.77 -15.34
C GLN A 102 24.30 -19.15 -14.95
N VAL A 103 23.83 -18.67 -13.81
CA VAL A 103 22.45 -18.88 -13.34
C VAL A 103 21.44 -18.13 -14.21
N ASP A 104 21.72 -16.89 -14.60
CA ASP A 104 20.84 -16.05 -15.42
C ASP A 104 20.76 -16.60 -16.86
N SER A 105 21.88 -17.06 -17.41
CA SER A 105 21.94 -17.73 -18.73
C SER A 105 21.41 -19.17 -18.70
N LYS A 106 21.13 -19.72 -17.51
CA LYS A 106 20.74 -21.12 -17.28
C LYS A 106 21.76 -22.13 -17.82
N SER A 107 23.03 -21.74 -17.91
CA SER A 107 24.11 -22.65 -18.31
C SER A 107 24.38 -23.72 -17.24
N ILE A 108 24.08 -23.40 -15.98
CA ILE A 108 24.05 -24.35 -14.87
C ILE A 108 22.62 -24.56 -14.39
N THR A 109 22.17 -25.81 -14.39
CA THR A 109 20.82 -26.20 -13.92
C THR A 109 20.86 -27.17 -12.75
N LYS A 110 22.03 -27.78 -12.51
CA LYS A 110 22.37 -28.63 -11.36
C LYS A 110 23.89 -28.66 -11.22
N MET A 111 24.37 -28.84 -10.00
CA MET A 111 25.80 -28.97 -9.67
C MET A 111 26.03 -30.20 -8.79
N THR A 112 27.18 -30.85 -8.95
CA THR A 112 27.62 -31.95 -8.09
C THR A 112 28.19 -31.43 -6.77
N SER A 113 28.42 -32.32 -5.80
CA SER A 113 29.09 -31.92 -4.54
C SER A 113 30.53 -31.44 -4.76
N GLU A 114 31.22 -31.93 -5.80
CA GLU A 114 32.56 -31.47 -6.16
C GLU A 114 32.54 -30.06 -6.73
N ASP A 115 31.58 -29.76 -7.61
CA ASP A 115 31.39 -28.42 -8.18
C ASP A 115 31.08 -27.40 -7.09
N TRP A 116 30.20 -27.75 -6.14
CA TRP A 116 29.87 -26.89 -5.00
C TRP A 116 31.08 -26.67 -4.09
N ASN A 117 31.86 -27.71 -3.81
CA ASN A 117 33.08 -27.58 -3.01
C ASN A 117 34.13 -26.69 -3.69
N LYS A 118 34.26 -26.78 -5.02
CA LYS A 118 35.12 -25.90 -5.79
C LYS A 118 34.65 -24.44 -5.69
N LEU A 119 33.37 -24.19 -5.93
CA LEU A 119 32.81 -22.84 -5.85
C LEU A 119 32.91 -22.26 -4.44
N GLU A 120 32.67 -23.05 -3.39
CA GLU A 120 32.84 -22.62 -2.00
C GLU A 120 34.27 -22.13 -1.74
N LYS A 121 35.29 -22.90 -2.14
CA LYS A 121 36.70 -22.51 -1.96
C LYS A 121 37.03 -21.22 -2.68
N GLU A 122 36.63 -21.12 -3.95
CA GLU A 122 36.85 -19.91 -4.75
C GLU A 122 36.17 -18.68 -4.13
N LEU A 123 34.96 -18.84 -3.58
CA LEU A 123 34.22 -17.76 -2.92
C LEU A 123 34.83 -17.33 -1.58
N LEU A 124 35.39 -18.27 -0.82
CA LEU A 124 36.10 -17.98 0.43
C LEU A 124 37.45 -17.29 0.16
N GLU A 125 38.12 -17.64 -0.95
CA GLU A 125 39.38 -17.02 -1.40
C GLU A 125 39.19 -15.61 -1.97
N ASP A 126 38.03 -15.31 -2.56
CA ASP A 126 37.70 -14.01 -3.17
C ASP A 126 37.69 -12.85 -2.15
N ASN A 127 37.81 -13.13 -0.83
CA ASN A 127 37.89 -12.16 0.28
C ASN A 127 36.81 -11.06 0.22
N ALA A 128 35.65 -11.40 -0.34
CA ALA A 128 34.56 -10.46 -0.53
C ALA A 128 33.94 -10.08 0.82
N ASN A 129 33.75 -8.78 1.06
CA ASN A 129 33.03 -8.26 2.23
C ASN A 129 31.51 -8.49 2.09
N LEU A 130 31.10 -9.76 2.05
CA LEU A 130 29.71 -10.16 1.91
C LEU A 130 28.92 -9.80 3.17
N LYS A 131 27.79 -9.12 2.99
CA LYS A 131 26.89 -8.74 4.09
C LYS A 131 26.05 -9.90 4.63
N ILE A 132 25.92 -10.97 3.85
CA ILE A 132 25.22 -12.21 4.17
C ILE A 132 26.10 -13.39 3.75
N SER A 133 25.80 -14.58 4.25
CA SER A 133 26.58 -15.78 3.92
C SER A 133 26.55 -16.09 2.43
N TRP A 134 27.61 -16.70 1.91
CA TRP A 134 27.72 -17.04 0.49
C TRP A 134 26.60 -18.00 0.05
N GLU A 135 26.18 -18.92 0.94
CA GLU A 135 25.08 -19.86 0.70
C GLU A 135 23.77 -19.10 0.44
N ALA A 136 23.48 -18.08 1.26
CA ALA A 136 22.28 -17.26 1.12
C ALA A 136 22.35 -16.39 -0.15
N CYS A 137 23.53 -15.91 -0.53
CA CYS A 137 23.76 -15.23 -1.82
C CYS A 137 23.45 -16.16 -2.99
N CYS A 138 24.09 -17.34 -3.04
CA CYS A 138 23.88 -18.33 -4.10
C CYS A 138 22.40 -18.75 -4.17
N MET A 139 21.76 -19.08 -3.05
CA MET A 139 20.34 -19.44 -3.00
C MET A 139 19.43 -18.31 -3.52
N SER A 140 19.78 -17.05 -3.23
CA SER A 140 19.03 -15.89 -3.73
C SER A 140 19.16 -15.72 -5.24
N LEU A 141 20.36 -15.91 -5.80
CA LEU A 141 20.60 -15.88 -7.25
C LEU A 141 19.87 -17.03 -7.95
N ILE A 142 19.92 -18.25 -7.38
CA ILE A 142 19.18 -19.40 -7.87
C ILE A 142 17.66 -19.11 -7.87
N ASN A 143 17.16 -18.48 -6.81
CA ASN A 143 15.76 -18.09 -6.70
C ASN A 143 15.35 -17.01 -7.70
N SER A 144 16.25 -16.09 -8.11
CA SER A 144 15.94 -15.10 -9.14
C SER A 144 15.67 -15.75 -10.50
N SER A 145 16.38 -16.84 -10.81
CA SER A 145 16.22 -17.60 -12.07
C SER A 145 15.31 -18.83 -11.95
N LYS A 146 14.74 -19.07 -10.75
CA LYS A 146 13.77 -20.14 -10.46
C LYS A 146 14.30 -21.56 -10.73
N LEU A 147 15.60 -21.79 -10.51
CA LEU A 147 16.26 -23.07 -10.76
C LEU A 147 16.16 -24.02 -9.55
N VAL A 148 15.02 -24.69 -9.41
CA VAL A 148 14.70 -25.53 -8.23
C VAL A 148 15.73 -26.65 -8.00
N GLU A 149 16.12 -27.38 -9.06
CA GLU A 149 17.07 -28.49 -8.97
C GLU A 149 18.47 -28.05 -8.50
N LEU A 150 18.91 -26.85 -8.91
CA LEU A 150 20.18 -26.28 -8.46
C LEU A 150 20.13 -25.87 -6.99
N GLY A 151 18.99 -25.34 -6.52
CA GLY A 151 18.80 -25.02 -5.10
C GLY A 151 18.76 -26.26 -4.21
N ILE A 152 18.13 -27.33 -4.69
CA ILE A 152 18.15 -28.64 -4.01
C ILE A 152 19.58 -29.16 -3.93
N SER A 153 20.36 -29.10 -5.01
CA SER A 153 21.75 -29.60 -4.97
C SER A 153 22.64 -28.79 -4.03
N LEU A 154 22.43 -27.47 -3.88
CA LEU A 154 23.10 -26.65 -2.85
C LEU A 154 22.70 -27.09 -1.43
N ALA A 155 21.42 -27.32 -1.19
CA ALA A 155 20.94 -27.76 0.11
C ALA A 155 21.48 -29.16 0.47
N ASP A 156 21.53 -30.09 -0.48
CA ASP A 156 22.06 -31.44 -0.30
C ASP A 156 23.57 -31.41 -0.06
N TYR A 157 24.32 -30.56 -0.78
CA TYR A 157 25.73 -30.35 -0.53
C TYR A 157 25.99 -29.85 0.91
N LEU A 158 25.26 -28.83 1.37
CA LEU A 158 25.44 -28.32 2.73
C LEU A 158 25.12 -29.38 3.80
N LYS A 159 24.08 -30.19 3.57
CA LYS A 159 23.74 -31.32 4.43
C LYS A 159 24.83 -32.41 4.42
N SER A 160 25.42 -32.72 3.27
CA SER A 160 26.49 -33.73 3.17
C SER A 160 27.78 -33.30 3.89
N GLN A 161 28.01 -31.99 4.01
CA GLN A 161 29.07 -31.40 4.83
C GLN A 161 28.71 -31.33 6.34
N GLY A 162 27.56 -31.87 6.75
CA GLY A 162 27.09 -31.80 8.15
C GLY A 162 26.68 -30.41 8.60
N ARG A 163 26.42 -29.47 7.67
CA ARG A 163 26.05 -28.08 7.98
C ARG A 163 24.53 -27.92 7.99
N SER A 164 24.01 -27.25 9.02
CA SER A 164 22.62 -26.79 9.01
C SER A 164 22.49 -25.54 8.14
N LEU A 165 21.42 -25.48 7.33
CA LEU A 165 21.08 -24.26 6.61
C LEU A 165 20.84 -23.11 7.60
N ASN A 166 21.43 -21.94 7.35
CA ASN A 166 21.16 -20.76 8.16
C ASN A 166 19.79 -20.16 7.82
N ILE A 167 19.27 -19.28 8.70
CA ILE A 167 17.94 -18.65 8.59
C ILE A 167 17.70 -18.01 7.21
N ALA A 168 18.69 -17.29 6.67
CA ALA A 168 18.56 -16.60 5.39
C ALA A 168 18.45 -17.60 4.23
N THR A 169 19.30 -18.63 4.22
CA THR A 169 19.26 -19.71 3.22
C THR A 169 17.95 -20.49 3.30
N ILE A 170 17.49 -20.86 4.50
CA ILE A 170 16.21 -21.56 4.71
C ILE A 170 15.06 -20.77 4.10
N SER A 171 14.96 -19.48 4.44
CA SER A 171 13.85 -18.62 4.03
C SER A 171 13.76 -18.53 2.51
N VAL A 172 14.90 -18.26 1.84
CA VAL A 172 14.94 -18.16 0.38
C VAL A 172 14.71 -19.52 -0.27
N PHE A 173 15.20 -20.61 0.31
CA PHE A 173 14.99 -21.95 -0.21
C PHE A 173 13.52 -22.37 -0.16
N MET A 174 12.80 -22.05 0.94
CA MET A 174 11.34 -22.25 1.01
C MET A 174 10.61 -21.51 -0.12
N MET A 175 11.00 -20.27 -0.41
CA MET A 175 10.44 -19.52 -1.54
C MET A 175 10.76 -20.18 -2.89
N LEU A 176 11.98 -20.68 -3.09
CA LEU A 176 12.35 -21.37 -4.33
C LEU A 176 11.52 -22.64 -4.53
N LEU A 177 11.41 -23.49 -3.50
CA LEU A 177 10.63 -24.73 -3.55
C LEU A 177 9.14 -24.47 -3.87
N SER A 178 8.58 -23.35 -3.39
CA SER A 178 7.20 -22.97 -3.71
C SER A 178 6.92 -22.75 -5.21
N CYS A 179 7.97 -22.59 -6.03
CA CYS A 179 7.82 -22.41 -7.48
C CYS A 179 7.42 -23.72 -8.19
N ARG A 180 7.86 -24.88 -7.68
CA ARG A 180 7.47 -26.21 -8.18
C ARG A 180 6.34 -26.80 -7.35
N ALA A 181 6.39 -26.62 -6.02
CA ALA A 181 5.36 -27.03 -5.07
C ALA A 181 4.93 -28.51 -5.17
N SER A 182 5.87 -29.43 -5.48
CA SER A 182 5.60 -30.87 -5.45
C SER A 182 5.28 -31.34 -4.02
N PRO A 183 4.67 -32.52 -3.82
CA PRO A 183 4.45 -33.07 -2.47
C PRO A 183 5.73 -33.15 -1.64
N GLU A 184 6.86 -33.50 -2.25
CA GLU A 184 8.19 -33.53 -1.62
C GLU A 184 8.68 -32.12 -1.25
N ASP A 185 8.46 -31.15 -2.13
CA ASP A 185 8.78 -29.74 -1.85
C ASP A 185 7.97 -29.23 -0.66
N GLN A 186 6.67 -29.50 -0.63
CA GLN A 186 5.78 -29.09 0.47
C GLN A 186 6.20 -29.71 1.80
N LYS A 187 6.53 -31.01 1.81
CA LYS A 187 7.08 -31.68 2.99
C LYS A 187 8.39 -31.03 3.46
N THR A 188 9.27 -30.72 2.52
CA THR A 188 10.55 -30.05 2.81
C THR A 188 10.33 -28.65 3.37
N ILE A 189 9.40 -27.87 2.79
CA ILE A 189 9.03 -26.54 3.28
C ILE A 189 8.53 -26.58 4.72
N LEU A 190 7.67 -27.55 5.06
CA LEU A 190 7.17 -27.70 6.44
C LEU A 190 8.29 -28.06 7.43
N GLN A 191 9.20 -28.94 7.06
CA GLN A 191 10.37 -29.28 7.88
C GLN A 191 11.28 -28.06 8.11
N LEU A 192 11.55 -27.32 7.04
CA LEU A 192 12.34 -26.09 7.09
C LEU A 192 11.67 -25.00 7.92
N TYR A 193 10.34 -24.90 7.85
CA TYR A 193 9.58 -23.96 8.67
C TYR A 193 9.69 -24.28 10.16
N GLN A 194 9.57 -25.56 10.53
CA GLN A 194 9.74 -25.97 11.93
C GLN A 194 11.16 -25.67 12.42
N GLN A 195 12.19 -26.01 11.63
CA GLN A 195 13.58 -25.68 11.95
C GLN A 195 13.79 -24.16 12.13
N LEU A 196 13.13 -23.35 11.30
CA LEU A 196 13.18 -21.89 11.40
C LEU A 196 12.54 -21.40 12.71
N LEU A 197 11.40 -21.95 13.11
CA LEU A 197 10.73 -21.59 14.38
C LEU A 197 11.58 -21.99 15.59
N ASP A 198 12.15 -23.20 15.57
CA ASP A 198 12.98 -23.72 16.66
C ASP A 198 14.26 -22.89 16.84
N SER A 199 14.92 -22.52 15.73
CA SER A 199 16.16 -21.72 15.75
C SER A 199 15.95 -20.25 16.14
N THR A 200 14.74 -19.72 15.97
CA THR A 200 14.43 -18.30 16.24
C THR A 200 13.55 -18.07 17.47
N GLY A 201 13.09 -19.14 18.13
CA GLY A 201 12.09 -19.04 19.20
C GLY A 201 10.77 -18.42 18.71
N GLY A 202 10.43 -18.67 17.44
CA GLY A 202 9.25 -18.16 16.74
C GLY A 202 9.26 -16.68 16.38
N LEU A 203 10.40 -15.98 16.49
CA LEU A 203 10.53 -14.56 16.15
C LEU A 203 11.23 -14.38 14.81
N LEU A 204 10.44 -14.04 13.79
CA LEU A 204 10.93 -13.83 12.42
C LEU A 204 10.98 -12.33 12.10
N ASP A 205 12.06 -11.90 11.43
CA ASP A 205 12.17 -10.54 10.93
C ASP A 205 11.29 -10.32 9.68
N CYS A 206 11.08 -9.05 9.32
CA CYS A 206 10.21 -8.64 8.22
C CYS A 206 10.57 -9.27 6.86
N GLN A 207 11.84 -9.52 6.60
CA GLN A 207 12.29 -10.10 5.33
C GLN A 207 12.05 -11.60 5.32
N THR A 208 12.41 -12.27 6.41
CA THR A 208 12.14 -13.70 6.61
C THR A 208 10.65 -14.02 6.49
N ILE A 209 9.78 -13.22 7.12
CA ILE A 209 8.31 -13.38 7.01
C ILE A 209 7.84 -13.37 5.55
N LYS A 210 8.33 -12.44 4.72
CA LYS A 210 7.93 -12.35 3.29
C LYS A 210 8.26 -13.64 2.54
N TYR A 211 9.42 -14.21 2.77
CA TYR A 211 9.83 -15.47 2.13
C TYR A 211 9.05 -16.67 2.64
N VAL A 212 8.87 -16.76 3.96
CA VAL A 212 8.10 -17.83 4.60
C VAL A 212 6.65 -17.84 4.14
N ILE A 213 6.01 -16.66 4.01
CA ILE A 213 4.65 -16.57 3.45
C ILE A 213 4.59 -17.18 2.04
N ASN A 214 5.55 -16.86 1.16
CA ASN A 214 5.58 -17.45 -0.19
C ASN A 214 5.76 -18.97 -0.14
N GLY A 215 6.63 -19.47 0.75
CA GLY A 215 6.84 -20.90 0.98
C GLY A 215 5.59 -21.62 1.49
N LEU A 216 5.07 -21.22 2.65
CA LEU A 216 3.96 -21.88 3.32
C LEU A 216 2.66 -21.84 2.53
N CYS A 217 2.45 -20.80 1.71
CA CYS A 217 1.25 -20.68 0.90
C CYS A 217 1.06 -21.82 -0.11
N CYS A 218 2.06 -22.65 -0.40
CA CYS A 218 1.90 -23.85 -1.23
C CYS A 218 1.63 -25.14 -0.44
N THR A 219 1.54 -25.07 0.89
CA THR A 219 1.38 -26.21 1.81
C THR A 219 0.02 -26.21 2.50
N ASP A 220 -0.29 -27.28 3.26
CA ASP A 220 -1.51 -27.36 4.08
C ASP A 220 -1.50 -26.37 5.27
N SER A 221 -0.33 -25.91 5.72
CA SER A 221 -0.16 -24.90 6.78
C SER A 221 -0.29 -23.46 6.28
N TRP A 222 -0.85 -23.21 5.10
CA TRP A 222 -0.97 -21.85 4.55
C TRP A 222 -1.75 -20.88 5.45
N LYS A 223 -2.62 -21.38 6.34
CA LYS A 223 -3.37 -20.54 7.30
C LYS A 223 -2.49 -19.88 8.35
N ASP A 224 -1.31 -20.43 8.63
CA ASP A 224 -0.34 -19.80 9.55
C ASP A 224 0.15 -18.45 8.99
N CYS A 225 0.07 -18.26 7.66
CA CYS A 225 0.42 -17.01 7.00
C CYS A 225 -0.45 -15.82 7.44
N PHE A 226 -1.65 -16.03 7.98
CA PHE A 226 -2.47 -14.92 8.52
C PHE A 226 -1.82 -14.26 9.73
N GLN A 227 -1.24 -15.07 10.63
CA GLN A 227 -0.50 -14.55 11.77
C GLN A 227 0.79 -13.86 11.33
N LEU A 228 1.51 -14.47 10.39
CA LEU A 228 2.73 -13.88 9.81
C LEU A 228 2.45 -12.55 9.11
N LEU A 229 1.37 -12.46 8.33
CA LEU A 229 0.93 -11.23 7.69
C LEU A 229 0.56 -10.17 8.72
N SER A 230 -0.13 -10.54 9.80
CA SER A 230 -0.48 -9.61 10.88
C SER A 230 0.76 -9.05 11.57
N THR A 231 1.77 -9.88 11.82
CA THR A 231 3.08 -9.43 12.32
C THR A 231 3.74 -8.47 11.33
N LEU A 232 3.68 -8.75 10.04
CA LEU A 232 4.22 -7.88 8.99
C LEU A 232 3.55 -6.50 8.96
N GLU A 233 2.23 -6.46 9.15
CA GLU A 233 1.44 -5.23 9.19
C GLU A 233 1.76 -4.33 10.39
N LEU A 234 2.19 -4.93 11.50
CA LEU A 234 2.60 -4.19 12.70
C LEU A 234 4.00 -3.57 12.55
N THR A 235 4.85 -4.15 11.71
CA THR A 235 6.27 -3.79 11.61
C THR A 235 6.62 -2.91 10.41
N GLN A 236 5.80 -2.87 9.36
CA GLN A 236 6.02 -2.02 8.19
C GLN A 236 4.74 -1.78 7.36
N PRO A 237 4.71 -0.74 6.51
CA PRO A 237 3.67 -0.61 5.48
C PRO A 237 3.62 -1.85 4.57
N THR A 238 2.41 -2.36 4.34
CA THR A 238 2.21 -3.53 3.48
C THR A 238 1.83 -3.15 2.05
N LEU A 239 2.32 -3.93 1.08
CA LEU A 239 2.04 -3.79 -0.34
C LEU A 239 1.14 -4.93 -0.83
N PRO A 240 0.47 -4.81 -2.00
CA PRO A 240 -0.37 -5.87 -2.56
C PRO A 240 0.33 -7.24 -2.63
N LYS A 241 1.61 -7.24 -3.01
CA LYS A 241 2.46 -8.43 -3.13
C LYS A 241 2.60 -9.25 -1.85
N HIS A 242 2.35 -8.66 -0.67
CA HIS A 242 2.37 -9.39 0.60
C HIS A 242 1.09 -10.20 0.86
N TYR A 243 -0.04 -9.79 0.27
CA TYR A 243 -1.32 -10.51 0.40
C TYR A 243 -1.50 -11.57 -0.69
N THR A 244 -0.94 -11.31 -1.87
CA THR A 244 -1.08 -12.16 -3.06
C THR A 244 -0.88 -13.65 -2.77
N PRO A 245 0.22 -14.12 -2.13
CA PRO A 245 0.42 -15.56 -1.92
C PRO A 245 -0.69 -16.22 -1.11
N ILE A 246 -1.20 -15.52 -0.09
CA ILE A 246 -2.24 -16.04 0.81
C ILE A 246 -3.59 -16.07 0.10
N ILE A 247 -3.90 -15.05 -0.70
CA ILE A 247 -5.13 -15.04 -1.53
C ILE A 247 -5.10 -16.19 -2.55
N LEU A 248 -3.96 -16.41 -3.21
CA LEU A 248 -3.80 -17.52 -4.15
C LEU A 248 -3.94 -18.89 -3.46
N ALA A 249 -3.40 -19.04 -2.25
CA ALA A 249 -3.57 -20.25 -1.44
C ALA A 249 -5.05 -20.49 -1.08
N ALA A 250 -5.77 -19.44 -0.65
CA ALA A 250 -7.18 -19.51 -0.34
C ALA A 250 -8.00 -19.95 -1.57
N ILE A 251 -7.73 -19.39 -2.74
CA ILE A 251 -8.37 -19.79 -4.01
C ILE A 251 -8.08 -21.26 -4.33
N ARG A 252 -6.80 -21.68 -4.27
CA ARG A 252 -6.39 -23.07 -4.56
C ARG A 252 -7.07 -24.07 -3.64
N CYS A 253 -7.17 -23.74 -2.35
CA CYS A 253 -7.81 -24.59 -1.33
C CYS A 253 -9.35 -24.45 -1.30
N ALA A 254 -9.94 -23.68 -2.22
CA ALA A 254 -11.36 -23.36 -2.25
C ALA A 254 -11.91 -22.74 -0.95
N ASP A 255 -11.06 -22.10 -0.14
CA ASP A 255 -11.42 -21.36 1.08
C ASP A 255 -11.87 -19.94 0.69
N ILE A 256 -13.12 -19.86 0.27
CA ILE A 256 -13.76 -18.63 -0.19
C ILE A 256 -13.75 -17.54 0.88
N ASP A 257 -14.11 -17.88 2.11
CA ASP A 257 -14.30 -16.90 3.18
C ASP A 257 -12.98 -16.16 3.46
N SER A 258 -11.88 -16.92 3.48
CA SER A 258 -10.53 -16.38 3.60
C SER A 258 -10.13 -15.50 2.41
N CYS A 259 -10.46 -15.92 1.18
CA CYS A 259 -10.20 -15.13 -0.02
C CYS A 259 -10.91 -13.78 0.02
N ILE A 260 -12.21 -13.77 0.31
CA ILE A 260 -13.05 -12.56 0.37
C ILE A 260 -12.61 -11.64 1.53
N LEU A 261 -12.29 -12.21 2.69
CA LEU A 261 -11.74 -11.47 3.83
C LEU A 261 -10.48 -10.70 3.42
N LEU A 262 -9.54 -11.37 2.76
CA LEU A 262 -8.27 -10.75 2.33
C LEU A 262 -8.49 -9.71 1.22
N LEU A 263 -9.39 -9.95 0.27
CA LEU A 263 -9.75 -8.98 -0.77
C LEU A 263 -10.37 -7.70 -0.16
N HIS A 264 -11.28 -7.85 0.80
CA HIS A 264 -11.81 -6.72 1.55
C HIS A 264 -10.71 -6.00 2.36
N LYS A 265 -9.77 -6.74 2.95
CA LYS A 265 -8.63 -6.17 3.69
C LYS A 265 -7.72 -5.34 2.78
N VAL A 266 -7.33 -5.88 1.62
CA VAL A 266 -6.56 -5.17 0.57
C VAL A 266 -7.28 -3.88 0.17
N GLY A 267 -8.55 -3.96 -0.19
CA GLY A 267 -9.33 -2.79 -0.59
C GLY A 267 -9.54 -1.76 0.53
N SER A 268 -9.71 -2.21 1.78
CA SER A 268 -9.87 -1.32 2.94
C SER A 268 -8.63 -0.45 3.17
N LYS A 269 -7.45 -0.98 2.84
CA LYS A 269 -6.15 -0.30 2.92
C LYS A 269 -5.85 0.60 1.71
N GLY A 270 -6.79 0.73 0.77
CA GLY A 270 -6.59 1.50 -0.47
C GLY A 270 -5.66 0.82 -1.47
N LEU A 271 -5.38 -0.47 -1.29
CA LEU A 271 -4.53 -1.25 -2.18
C LEU A 271 -5.37 -1.92 -3.28
N SER A 272 -4.76 -2.13 -4.45
CA SER A 272 -5.33 -2.91 -5.56
C SER A 272 -4.68 -4.29 -5.62
N PRO A 273 -5.44 -5.38 -5.90
CA PRO A 273 -4.88 -6.70 -6.10
C PRO A 273 -3.87 -6.74 -7.25
N THR A 274 -2.89 -7.63 -7.15
CA THR A 274 -1.96 -7.91 -8.26
C THR A 274 -2.68 -8.65 -9.39
N GLU A 275 -2.17 -8.54 -10.62
CA GLU A 275 -2.67 -9.28 -11.79
C GLU A 275 -2.91 -10.78 -11.52
N LYS A 276 -1.97 -11.46 -10.84
CA LYS A 276 -2.12 -12.87 -10.47
C LYS A 276 -3.41 -13.19 -9.71
N VAL A 277 -3.86 -12.28 -8.85
CA VAL A 277 -5.10 -12.46 -8.06
C VAL A 277 -6.31 -12.37 -8.97
N TYR A 278 -6.35 -11.43 -9.91
CA TYR A 278 -7.43 -11.34 -10.88
C TYR A 278 -7.54 -12.60 -11.73
N LEU A 279 -6.41 -13.10 -12.25
CA LEU A 279 -6.37 -14.31 -13.07
C LEU A 279 -6.88 -15.53 -12.28
N SER A 280 -6.37 -15.75 -11.07
CA SER A 280 -6.84 -16.87 -10.24
C SER A 280 -8.30 -16.72 -9.78
N PHE A 281 -8.82 -15.50 -9.66
CA PHE A 281 -10.25 -15.30 -9.41
C PHE A 281 -11.11 -15.78 -10.58
N LEU A 282 -10.63 -15.66 -11.83
CA LEU A 282 -11.32 -16.23 -12.99
C LEU A 282 -11.35 -17.76 -12.95
N ASP A 283 -10.26 -18.39 -12.50
CA ASP A 283 -10.21 -19.84 -12.29
C ASP A 283 -11.20 -20.28 -11.19
N LEU A 284 -11.35 -19.47 -10.13
CA LEU A 284 -12.35 -19.68 -9.10
C LEU A 284 -13.77 -19.60 -9.66
N CYS A 285 -14.09 -18.58 -10.45
CA CYS A 285 -15.39 -18.46 -11.13
C CYS A 285 -15.67 -19.63 -12.10
N GLN A 286 -14.63 -20.33 -12.57
CA GLN A 286 -14.81 -21.53 -13.40
C GLN A 286 -15.11 -22.78 -12.57
N SER A 287 -14.40 -22.96 -11.47
CA SER A 287 -14.51 -24.15 -10.62
C SER A 287 -15.64 -24.07 -9.60
N ASN A 288 -16.14 -22.88 -9.31
CA ASN A 288 -17.14 -22.64 -8.26
C ASN A 288 -18.27 -21.73 -8.74
N SER A 289 -19.48 -22.29 -8.82
CA SER A 289 -20.69 -21.57 -9.25
C SER A 289 -21.17 -20.47 -8.31
N LYS A 290 -20.62 -20.39 -7.07
CA LYS A 290 -20.98 -19.35 -6.10
C LYS A 290 -20.39 -17.98 -6.42
N PHE A 291 -19.35 -17.90 -7.25
CA PHE A 291 -18.74 -16.64 -7.68
C PHE A 291 -18.85 -16.44 -9.17
N SER A 292 -19.07 -15.19 -9.53
CA SER A 292 -19.14 -14.72 -10.89
C SER A 292 -18.14 -13.57 -11.09
N VAL A 293 -17.88 -13.26 -12.34
CA VAL A 293 -17.12 -12.06 -12.71
C VAL A 293 -17.85 -10.78 -12.26
N ASP A 294 -19.19 -10.83 -12.07
CA ASP A 294 -19.97 -9.70 -11.56
C ASP A 294 -19.55 -9.35 -10.13
N ASP A 295 -19.26 -10.35 -9.28
CA ASP A 295 -18.76 -10.15 -7.92
C ASP A 295 -17.39 -9.45 -7.91
N LEU A 296 -16.52 -9.83 -8.84
CA LEU A 296 -15.24 -9.14 -9.05
C LEU A 296 -15.46 -7.69 -9.47
N PHE A 297 -16.39 -7.40 -10.37
CA PHE A 297 -16.73 -6.04 -10.75
C PHE A 297 -17.33 -5.23 -9.59
N HIS A 298 -18.11 -5.86 -8.72
CA HIS A 298 -18.60 -5.24 -7.49
C HIS A 298 -17.46 -4.90 -6.51
N LEU A 299 -16.46 -5.77 -6.36
CA LEU A 299 -15.26 -5.46 -5.58
C LEU A 299 -14.47 -4.30 -6.20
N MET A 300 -14.29 -4.31 -7.52
CA MET A 300 -13.64 -3.21 -8.25
C MET A 300 -14.40 -1.89 -8.12
N HIS A 301 -15.74 -1.93 -8.06
CA HIS A 301 -16.57 -0.77 -7.78
C HIS A 301 -16.39 -0.28 -6.34
N LYS A 302 -16.52 -1.18 -5.35
CA LYS A 302 -16.45 -0.86 -3.92
C LYS A 302 -15.09 -0.29 -3.53
N TYR A 303 -14.02 -0.86 -4.05
CA TYR A 303 -12.65 -0.49 -3.70
C TYR A 303 -11.94 0.36 -4.75
N ARG A 304 -12.65 0.72 -5.83
CA ARG A 304 -12.14 1.59 -6.90
C ARG A 304 -10.87 1.03 -7.54
N TRP A 305 -10.78 -0.29 -7.64
CA TRP A 305 -9.62 -0.95 -8.21
C TRP A 305 -9.50 -0.66 -9.70
N LEU A 306 -8.30 -0.28 -10.12
CA LEU A 306 -7.95 -0.01 -11.52
C LEU A 306 -7.06 -1.17 -12.00
N PRO A 307 -7.61 -2.15 -12.72
CA PRO A 307 -6.80 -3.20 -13.32
C PRO A 307 -5.97 -2.63 -14.49
N ASN A 308 -4.92 -3.36 -14.87
CA ASN A 308 -4.23 -3.11 -16.13
C ASN A 308 -5.07 -3.66 -17.32
N LYS A 309 -4.66 -3.30 -18.54
CA LYS A 309 -5.33 -3.75 -19.75
C LYS A 309 -5.32 -5.29 -19.91
N ASP A 310 -4.24 -5.95 -19.51
CA ASP A 310 -4.08 -7.42 -19.67
C ASP A 310 -5.04 -8.21 -18.79
N VAL A 311 -5.25 -7.76 -17.54
CA VAL A 311 -6.29 -8.29 -16.66
C VAL A 311 -7.67 -8.18 -17.33
N LEU A 312 -7.99 -7.04 -17.93
CA LEU A 312 -9.27 -6.87 -18.63
C LEU A 312 -9.40 -7.77 -19.87
N LEU A 313 -8.32 -7.95 -20.64
CA LEU A 313 -8.28 -8.88 -21.76
C LEU A 313 -8.51 -10.33 -21.30
N ALA A 314 -7.92 -10.73 -20.17
CA ALA A 314 -8.15 -12.04 -19.57
C ALA A 314 -9.61 -12.22 -19.13
N ILE A 315 -10.21 -11.20 -18.52
CA ILE A 315 -11.64 -11.20 -18.16
C ILE A 315 -12.52 -11.35 -19.40
N ILE A 316 -12.26 -10.60 -20.47
CA ILE A 316 -13.01 -10.70 -21.74
C ILE A 316 -12.88 -12.10 -22.34
N LYS A 317 -11.66 -12.65 -22.37
CA LYS A 317 -11.40 -14.01 -22.85
C LYS A 317 -12.19 -15.04 -22.04
N TYR A 318 -12.21 -14.91 -20.72
CA TYR A 318 -13.01 -15.75 -19.83
C TYR A 318 -14.51 -15.63 -20.15
N LEU A 319 -15.06 -14.42 -20.28
CA LEU A 319 -16.49 -14.21 -20.51
C LEU A 319 -16.97 -14.74 -21.87
N LYS A 320 -16.09 -14.75 -22.88
CA LYS A 320 -16.37 -15.21 -24.25
C LYS A 320 -16.13 -16.71 -24.50
N ARG A 321 -15.70 -17.47 -23.48
CA ARG A 321 -15.48 -18.92 -23.61
C ARG A 321 -16.79 -19.71 -23.79
N ASP A 322 -16.68 -21.00 -24.11
CA ASP A 322 -17.78 -21.97 -24.14
C ASP A 322 -19.01 -21.50 -24.95
N GLY A 323 -18.76 -21.01 -26.18
CA GLY A 323 -19.84 -20.56 -27.08
C GLY A 323 -20.46 -19.21 -26.73
N ASN A 324 -19.96 -18.50 -25.70
CA ASN A 324 -20.49 -17.18 -25.30
C ASN A 324 -19.88 -16.00 -26.08
N ARG A 325 -19.10 -16.24 -27.14
CA ARG A 325 -18.44 -15.18 -27.92
C ARG A 325 -19.38 -14.09 -28.39
N GLU A 326 -20.58 -14.48 -28.84
CA GLU A 326 -21.58 -13.54 -29.35
C GLU A 326 -22.40 -12.86 -28.23
N ARG A 327 -22.37 -13.41 -27.01
CA ARG A 327 -23.14 -12.89 -25.86
C ARG A 327 -22.52 -11.64 -25.25
N TRP A 328 -21.23 -11.41 -25.46
CA TRP A 328 -20.52 -10.25 -24.91
C TRP A 328 -19.90 -9.41 -26.01
N SER A 329 -20.06 -8.10 -25.91
CA SER A 329 -19.38 -7.10 -26.74
C SER A 329 -18.55 -6.17 -25.87
N GLU A 330 -17.33 -5.90 -26.31
CA GLU A 330 -16.35 -5.02 -25.69
C GLU A 330 -16.07 -3.82 -26.60
N ALA A 331 -15.92 -2.65 -25.98
CA ALA A 331 -15.42 -1.45 -26.65
C ALA A 331 -14.45 -0.73 -25.72
N TRP A 332 -13.24 -0.50 -26.22
CA TRP A 332 -12.24 0.32 -25.54
C TRP A 332 -12.52 1.78 -25.89
N ILE A 333 -12.98 2.55 -24.91
CA ILE A 333 -13.49 3.90 -25.12
C ILE A 333 -12.61 4.94 -24.44
N LYS A 334 -12.74 6.18 -24.90
CA LYS A 334 -12.39 7.37 -24.12
C LYS A 334 -13.63 8.22 -23.90
N LEU A 335 -13.80 8.73 -22.69
CA LEU A 335 -14.92 9.61 -22.37
C LEU A 335 -14.71 10.99 -23.00
N ASP A 336 -15.79 11.56 -23.50
CA ASP A 336 -15.80 12.95 -23.94
C ASP A 336 -15.95 13.91 -22.74
N LYS A 337 -15.91 15.23 -22.99
CA LYS A 337 -16.08 16.26 -21.93
C LYS A 337 -17.43 16.22 -21.21
N ARG A 338 -18.40 15.45 -21.72
CA ARG A 338 -19.73 15.28 -21.12
C ARG A 338 -19.80 14.07 -20.19
N GLY A 339 -18.77 13.21 -20.20
CA GLY A 339 -18.75 11.96 -19.43
C GLY A 339 -19.66 10.88 -20.01
N LEU A 340 -19.98 10.95 -21.31
CA LEU A 340 -20.82 9.96 -21.99
C LEU A 340 -19.95 8.85 -22.61
N CYS A 341 -20.39 7.61 -22.46
CA CYS A 341 -19.78 6.48 -23.15
C CYS A 341 -20.11 6.54 -24.65
N PRO A 342 -19.12 6.64 -25.56
CA PRO A 342 -19.39 6.72 -27.01
C PRO A 342 -19.96 5.42 -27.60
N ASN A 343 -19.82 4.28 -26.90
CA ASN A 343 -20.32 2.99 -27.37
C ASN A 343 -21.81 2.76 -27.02
N CYS A 344 -22.21 3.05 -25.77
CA CYS A 344 -23.55 2.74 -25.28
C CYS A 344 -24.38 3.98 -24.89
N ASN A 345 -23.80 5.17 -25.05
CA ASN A 345 -24.40 6.47 -24.74
C ASN A 345 -24.87 6.65 -23.28
N THR A 346 -24.44 5.76 -22.37
CA THR A 346 -24.71 5.89 -20.93
C THR A 346 -23.74 6.87 -20.30
N ALA A 347 -24.24 7.76 -19.45
CA ALA A 347 -23.41 8.67 -18.67
C ALA A 347 -22.67 7.92 -17.56
N ILE A 348 -21.39 8.23 -17.40
CA ILE A 348 -20.61 7.79 -16.24
C ILE A 348 -21.01 8.63 -15.03
N ASP A 349 -21.19 7.98 -13.89
CA ASP A 349 -21.57 8.63 -12.64
C ASP A 349 -20.59 9.74 -12.29
N LYS A 350 -21.13 10.84 -11.78
CA LYS A 350 -20.34 11.95 -11.27
C LYS A 350 -19.92 11.69 -9.84
N LEU A 351 -18.77 12.24 -9.48
CA LEU A 351 -18.22 12.17 -8.13
C LEU A 351 -18.99 13.05 -7.15
N ASP A 352 -19.62 14.12 -7.66
CA ASP A 352 -20.42 15.06 -6.90
C ASP A 352 -21.45 14.33 -6.01
N ILE A 353 -21.53 14.78 -4.76
CA ILE A 353 -22.54 14.31 -3.83
C ILE A 353 -23.76 15.24 -3.90
N PRO A 354 -25.00 14.70 -3.90
CA PRO A 354 -26.20 15.53 -3.83
C PRO A 354 -26.17 16.46 -2.63
N PHE A 355 -26.75 17.66 -2.77
CA PHE A 355 -26.74 18.66 -1.69
C PHE A 355 -27.32 18.15 -0.37
N SER A 356 -28.35 17.29 -0.42
CA SER A 356 -28.92 16.64 0.76
C SER A 356 -27.93 15.70 1.46
N GLN A 357 -27.09 14.98 0.71
CA GLN A 357 -26.02 14.15 1.27
C GLN A 357 -24.88 15.02 1.82
N PHE A 358 -24.53 16.12 1.13
CA PHE A 358 -23.55 17.09 1.62
C PHE A 358 -23.98 17.69 2.97
N GLN A 359 -25.25 18.10 3.11
CA GLN A 359 -25.79 18.62 4.37
C GLN A 359 -25.73 17.58 5.50
N LYS A 360 -26.05 16.31 5.21
CA LYS A 360 -25.92 15.21 6.15
C LYS A 360 -24.48 15.00 6.59
N LEU A 361 -23.53 14.95 5.65
CA LEU A 361 -22.11 14.80 5.94
C LEU A 361 -21.61 15.95 6.83
N ARG A 362 -21.95 17.19 6.49
CA ARG A 362 -21.59 18.38 7.29
C ARG A 362 -22.06 18.25 8.74
N ARG A 363 -23.32 17.86 8.94
CA ARG A 363 -23.89 17.68 10.28
C ARG A 363 -23.19 16.56 11.05
N VAL A 364 -23.04 15.38 10.44
CA VAL A 364 -22.44 14.21 11.10
C VAL A 364 -20.97 14.44 11.43
N PHE A 365 -20.22 15.09 10.53
CA PHE A 365 -18.83 15.45 10.78
C PHE A 365 -18.72 16.40 11.99
N PHE A 366 -19.59 17.42 12.04
CA PHE A 366 -19.65 18.35 13.16
C PHE A 366 -19.96 17.65 14.49
N GLU A 367 -20.98 16.79 14.53
CA GLU A 367 -21.41 16.11 15.76
C GLU A 367 -20.40 15.04 16.22
N LYS A 368 -19.89 14.21 15.31
CA LYS A 368 -19.08 13.03 15.66
C LYS A 368 -17.59 13.30 15.70
N VAL A 369 -17.07 14.18 14.83
CA VAL A 369 -15.63 14.43 14.70
C VAL A 369 -15.26 15.71 15.42
N LEU A 370 -16.04 16.78 15.26
CA LEU A 370 -15.72 18.08 15.87
C LEU A 370 -16.16 18.21 17.34
N ILE A 371 -17.32 17.65 17.70
CA ILE A 371 -17.83 17.63 19.09
C ILE A 371 -17.52 16.30 19.80
N GLY A 372 -17.18 15.25 19.03
CA GLY A 372 -16.92 13.92 19.59
C GLY A 372 -15.82 13.87 20.63
N LYS A 373 -15.84 12.81 21.46
CA LYS A 373 -14.90 12.60 22.58
C LYS A 373 -13.42 12.65 22.18
N ASP A 374 -13.09 12.39 20.90
CA ASP A 374 -11.72 12.29 20.42
C ASP A 374 -11.07 13.67 20.19
N LEU A 375 -11.80 14.68 19.68
CA LEU A 375 -11.22 16.00 19.47
C LEU A 375 -10.98 16.74 20.78
N TYR A 376 -11.88 16.62 21.77
CA TYR A 376 -11.67 17.16 23.11
C TYR A 376 -10.44 16.56 23.83
N GLN A 377 -9.99 15.37 23.42
CA GLN A 377 -8.75 14.77 23.93
C GLN A 377 -7.50 15.31 23.21
N ASN A 378 -7.64 15.73 21.95
CA ASN A 378 -6.51 16.08 21.08
C ASN A 378 -6.43 17.57 20.73
N THR A 379 -7.33 18.42 21.24
CA THR A 379 -7.44 19.84 20.85
C THR A 379 -8.05 20.70 21.96
N ASN A 380 -7.65 21.98 22.02
CA ASN A 380 -8.14 22.94 23.01
C ASN A 380 -9.56 23.44 22.68
N PRO A 381 -10.56 23.28 23.58
CA PRO A 381 -11.94 23.75 23.34
C PRO A 381 -12.05 25.24 23.01
N ALA A 382 -11.24 26.09 23.66
CA ALA A 382 -11.25 27.53 23.40
C ALA A 382 -10.69 27.88 22.00
N GLU A 383 -9.69 27.12 21.54
CA GLU A 383 -9.16 27.25 20.19
C GLU A 383 -10.20 26.84 19.16
N LEU A 384 -10.90 25.73 19.39
CA LEU A 384 -11.97 25.26 18.53
C LEU A 384 -13.10 26.29 18.42
N GLU A 385 -13.54 26.86 19.53
CA GLU A 385 -14.60 27.86 19.51
C GLU A 385 -14.17 29.16 18.82
N SER A 386 -12.94 29.60 19.07
CA SER A 386 -12.35 30.75 18.36
C SER A 386 -12.29 30.51 16.85
N PHE A 387 -11.98 29.27 16.43
CA PHE A 387 -11.97 28.91 15.01
C PHE A 387 -13.37 28.90 14.39
N LYS A 388 -14.38 28.39 15.11
CA LYS A 388 -15.77 28.42 14.61
C LYS A 388 -16.22 29.85 14.36
N LEU A 389 -16.06 30.74 15.34
CA LEU A 389 -16.42 32.16 15.21
C LEU A 389 -15.69 32.81 14.02
N PHE A 390 -14.40 32.51 13.86
CA PHE A 390 -13.63 33.00 12.72
C PHE A 390 -14.18 32.52 11.38
N VAL A 391 -14.56 31.23 11.27
CA VAL A 391 -15.14 30.68 10.04
C VAL A 391 -16.53 31.26 9.79
N GLU A 392 -17.37 31.40 10.82
CA GLU A 392 -18.71 32.00 10.72
C GLU A 392 -18.66 33.44 10.20
N GLU A 393 -17.71 34.24 10.69
CA GLU A 393 -17.51 35.63 10.27
C GLU A 393 -17.00 35.74 8.82
N LYS A 394 -16.09 34.85 8.42
CA LYS A 394 -15.30 35.02 7.19
C LYS A 394 -15.66 34.08 6.06
N ALA A 395 -16.47 33.04 6.28
CA ALA A 395 -16.99 32.18 5.23
C ALA A 395 -17.91 32.96 4.26
N PRO A 396 -18.22 32.42 3.06
CA PRO A 396 -17.65 31.21 2.48
C PRO A 396 -16.22 31.44 1.99
N PHE A 397 -15.38 30.41 2.09
CA PHE A 397 -14.09 30.31 1.42
C PHE A 397 -14.20 29.42 0.18
N ASP A 398 -13.57 29.80 -0.92
CA ASP A 398 -13.53 28.98 -2.13
C ASP A 398 -12.49 27.86 -1.99
N VAL A 399 -11.41 28.10 -1.25
CA VAL A 399 -10.36 27.11 -0.99
C VAL A 399 -9.79 27.20 0.42
N VAL A 400 -9.59 26.04 1.06
CA VAL A 400 -8.93 25.92 2.37
C VAL A 400 -7.62 25.14 2.24
N PHE A 401 -6.54 25.68 2.79
CA PHE A 401 -5.20 25.07 2.72
C PHE A 401 -4.87 24.29 3.98
N ASP A 402 -4.46 23.05 3.78
CA ASP A 402 -3.59 22.33 4.71
C ASP A 402 -2.18 22.86 4.55
N SER A 403 -1.89 23.93 5.29
CA SER A 403 -0.71 24.73 5.02
C SER A 403 0.57 23.98 5.32
N LEU A 404 0.54 23.03 6.26
CA LEU A 404 1.71 22.26 6.62
C LEU A 404 1.98 21.17 5.58
N ASN A 405 0.97 20.39 5.20
CA ASN A 405 1.11 19.36 4.17
C ASN A 405 1.59 19.96 2.83
N VAL A 406 0.98 21.08 2.43
CA VAL A 406 1.36 21.81 1.21
C VAL A 406 2.81 22.31 1.27
N SER A 407 3.34 22.63 2.45
CA SER A 407 4.70 23.13 2.62
C SER A 407 5.75 22.03 2.79
N LEU A 408 5.38 20.88 3.35
CA LEU A 408 6.27 19.76 3.64
C LEU A 408 6.43 18.78 2.49
N LYS A 409 5.51 18.76 1.53
CA LYS A 409 5.64 17.89 0.36
C LYS A 409 6.92 18.24 -0.39
N MET A 410 7.95 17.41 -0.21
CA MET A 410 9.29 17.62 -0.74
C MET A 410 9.26 17.47 -2.26
N GLY A 411 9.26 18.59 -2.96
CA GLY A 411 9.79 18.65 -4.32
C GLY A 411 11.30 18.88 -4.29
N GLN A 412 11.88 19.29 -5.42
CA GLN A 412 13.29 19.71 -5.48
C GLN A 412 13.56 21.06 -4.76
N MET A 413 12.54 21.66 -4.14
CA MET A 413 12.60 22.95 -3.43
C MET A 413 12.73 22.74 -1.92
N ARG A 414 13.73 23.37 -1.29
CA ARG A 414 13.99 23.25 0.16
C ARG A 414 13.27 24.30 1.03
N ASN A 415 12.63 25.31 0.44
CA ASN A 415 12.02 26.43 1.19
C ASN A 415 10.50 26.27 1.35
N LYS A 416 10.10 25.86 2.57
CA LYS A 416 8.70 25.60 2.98
C LYS A 416 7.78 26.83 2.86
N SER A 417 8.21 28.00 3.33
CA SER A 417 7.38 29.22 3.34
C SER A 417 7.15 29.77 1.93
N PHE A 418 8.18 29.69 1.08
CA PHE A 418 8.08 30.11 -0.31
C PHE A 418 7.11 29.23 -1.11
N GLN A 419 7.12 27.91 -0.87
CA GLN A 419 6.20 26.97 -1.50
C GLN A 419 4.74 27.27 -1.13
N LEU A 420 4.44 27.47 0.16
CA LEU A 420 3.11 27.88 0.59
C LEU A 420 2.69 29.20 -0.04
N ARG A 421 3.56 30.21 -0.04
CA ARG A 421 3.28 31.49 -0.68
C ARG A 421 2.92 31.33 -2.14
N LYS A 422 3.69 30.56 -2.91
CA LYS A 422 3.44 30.32 -4.33
C LYS A 422 2.11 29.62 -4.57
N ALA A 423 1.75 28.69 -3.69
CA ALA A 423 0.44 28.04 -3.75
C ALA A 423 -0.69 29.04 -3.48
N VAL A 424 -0.59 29.85 -2.42
CA VAL A 424 -1.58 30.89 -2.08
C VAL A 424 -1.70 31.93 -3.20
N GLU A 425 -0.58 32.39 -3.78
CA GLU A 425 -0.56 33.30 -4.95
C GLU A 425 -1.33 32.72 -6.14
N TYR A 426 -1.13 31.43 -6.45
CA TYR A 426 -1.85 30.77 -7.54
C TYR A 426 -3.37 30.79 -7.31
N PHE A 427 -3.86 30.39 -6.14
CA PHE A 427 -5.31 30.37 -5.89
C PHE A 427 -5.90 31.78 -5.76
N ALA A 428 -5.25 32.67 -5.01
CA ALA A 428 -5.77 34.01 -4.75
C ALA A 428 -5.71 34.92 -5.98
N LEU A 429 -4.59 34.92 -6.71
CA LEU A 429 -4.36 35.89 -7.79
C LEU A 429 -4.71 35.34 -9.17
N ILE A 430 -4.35 34.08 -9.46
CA ILE A 430 -4.57 33.47 -10.78
C ILE A 430 -5.98 32.90 -10.88
N LYS A 431 -6.40 32.12 -9.88
CA LYS A 431 -7.75 31.51 -9.83
C LYS A 431 -8.81 32.46 -9.25
N LYS A 432 -8.40 33.57 -8.65
CA LYS A 432 -9.28 34.59 -8.04
C LYS A 432 -10.22 33.99 -6.99
N MET A 433 -9.70 33.07 -6.18
CA MET A 433 -10.44 32.36 -5.14
C MET A 433 -10.21 33.00 -3.77
N LYS A 434 -11.24 33.02 -2.93
CA LYS A 434 -11.14 33.44 -1.53
C LYS A 434 -10.49 32.32 -0.71
N VAL A 435 -9.27 32.59 -0.23
CA VAL A 435 -8.39 31.58 0.39
C VAL A 435 -8.45 31.65 1.92
N LEU A 436 -8.57 30.48 2.56
CA LEU A 436 -8.25 30.26 3.97
C LEU A 436 -6.98 29.41 4.10
N VAL A 437 -6.05 29.85 4.94
CA VAL A 437 -4.82 29.16 5.33
C VAL A 437 -5.00 28.67 6.77
N VAL A 438 -5.15 27.36 6.95
CA VAL A 438 -5.10 26.70 8.26
C VAL A 438 -3.69 26.17 8.44
N GLY A 439 -2.98 26.65 9.45
CA GLY A 439 -1.58 26.29 9.70
C GLY A 439 -1.27 26.16 11.18
N ARG A 440 -0.01 25.88 11.51
CA ARG A 440 0.48 25.76 12.89
C ARG A 440 1.12 27.05 13.38
N LYS A 441 1.00 27.37 14.68
CA LYS A 441 1.58 28.59 15.27
C LYS A 441 3.08 28.74 15.01
N TYR A 442 3.84 27.64 14.97
CA TYR A 442 5.27 27.74 14.66
C TYR A 442 5.56 28.30 13.26
N MET A 443 4.62 28.21 12.31
CA MET A 443 4.77 28.79 10.97
C MET A 443 4.86 30.32 11.01
N LEU A 444 4.43 30.96 12.09
CA LEU A 444 4.64 32.40 12.29
C LEU A 444 6.12 32.78 12.43
N LYS A 445 6.99 31.80 12.73
CA LYS A 445 8.46 31.99 12.77
C LYS A 445 9.13 31.85 11.40
N TRP A 446 8.36 31.52 10.35
CA TRP A 446 8.87 31.44 8.98
C TRP A 446 9.25 32.83 8.45
N PRO A 447 10.03 32.92 7.35
CA PRO A 447 10.44 34.19 6.77
C PRO A 447 9.31 35.21 6.68
N GLU A 448 9.51 36.35 7.35
CA GLU A 448 8.47 37.37 7.56
C GLU A 448 7.89 37.89 6.24
N ARG A 449 8.74 38.02 5.22
CA ARG A 449 8.35 38.40 3.86
C ARG A 449 7.25 37.50 3.30
N ASP A 450 7.41 36.18 3.42
CA ASP A 450 6.44 35.23 2.86
C ASP A 450 5.14 35.26 3.65
N ILE A 451 5.22 35.26 4.99
CA ILE A 451 4.04 35.30 5.86
C ILE A 451 3.23 36.59 5.67
N LYS A 452 3.88 37.75 5.49
CA LYS A 452 3.19 39.01 5.19
C LYS A 452 2.41 38.94 3.88
N ILE A 453 3.00 38.36 2.84
CA ILE A 453 2.32 38.19 1.55
C ILE A 453 1.13 37.24 1.69
N ILE A 454 1.30 36.11 2.38
CA ILE A 454 0.22 35.15 2.63
C ILE A 454 -0.95 35.82 3.37
N LYS A 455 -0.68 36.54 4.46
CA LYS A 455 -1.72 37.27 5.23
C LYS A 455 -2.44 38.36 4.44
N LYS A 456 -1.80 38.93 3.41
CA LYS A 456 -2.43 39.91 2.50
C LYS A 456 -3.38 39.24 1.50
N LEU A 457 -3.07 38.00 1.11
CA LEU A 457 -3.79 37.27 0.05
C LEU A 457 -4.84 36.30 0.59
N ALA A 458 -4.75 35.90 1.86
CA ALA A 458 -5.59 34.89 2.47
C ALA A 458 -5.99 35.24 3.90
N SER A 459 -7.18 34.79 4.31
CA SER A 459 -7.51 34.68 5.73
C SER A 459 -6.64 33.59 6.34
N CYS A 460 -6.03 33.84 7.50
CA CYS A 460 -5.12 32.88 8.14
C CYS A 460 -5.58 32.57 9.55
N PHE A 461 -5.61 31.29 9.90
CA PHE A 461 -5.83 30.81 11.26
C PHE A 461 -4.71 29.82 11.63
N PHE A 462 -4.00 30.10 12.72
CA PHE A 462 -2.86 29.29 13.15
C PHE A 462 -3.20 28.58 14.47
N ILE A 463 -3.37 27.25 14.40
CA ILE A 463 -3.67 26.39 15.54
C ILE A 463 -2.40 26.00 16.31
N GLU A 464 -2.56 25.54 17.54
CA GLU A 464 -1.47 25.01 18.36
C GLU A 464 -0.74 23.85 17.66
N ASN A 465 0.55 23.72 17.95
CA ASN A 465 1.40 22.70 17.32
C ASN A 465 1.07 21.27 17.79
N ILE A 466 0.30 21.14 18.88
CA ILE A 466 -0.13 19.86 19.45
C ILE A 466 -1.53 19.44 18.98
N SER A 467 -2.33 20.37 18.43
CA SER A 467 -3.69 20.08 17.96
C SER A 467 -3.67 19.21 16.70
N GLU A 468 -4.78 18.54 16.37
CA GLU A 468 -4.96 17.92 15.05
C GLU A 468 -5.48 18.98 14.06
N ASP A 469 -4.85 19.12 12.89
CA ASP A 469 -5.20 20.12 11.85
C ASP A 469 -6.30 19.67 10.89
N ASP A 470 -6.35 18.38 10.56
CA ASP A 470 -7.32 17.84 9.60
C ASP A 470 -8.80 18.16 9.96
N PRO A 471 -9.23 18.10 11.25
CA PRO A 471 -10.59 18.50 11.61
C PRO A 471 -10.93 19.95 11.27
N TYR A 472 -9.98 20.87 11.45
CA TYR A 472 -10.15 22.30 11.17
C TYR A 472 -10.28 22.56 9.67
N LEU A 473 -9.40 21.92 8.89
CA LEU A 473 -9.42 21.96 7.43
C LEU A 473 -10.75 21.46 6.86
N ILE A 474 -11.17 20.27 7.30
CA ILE A 474 -12.41 19.63 6.82
C ILE A 474 -13.62 20.46 7.24
N TYR A 475 -13.67 20.92 8.50
CA TYR A 475 -14.76 21.75 9.00
C TYR A 475 -14.93 23.04 8.18
N ALA A 476 -13.87 23.81 7.99
CA ALA A 476 -13.97 25.08 7.27
C ALA A 476 -14.41 24.88 5.81
N THR A 477 -13.99 23.77 5.19
CA THR A 477 -14.39 23.43 3.82
C THR A 477 -15.87 23.05 3.75
N LEU A 478 -16.32 22.14 4.62
CA LEU A 478 -17.74 21.73 4.70
C LEU A 478 -18.66 22.90 5.08
N TYR A 479 -18.21 23.80 5.95
CA TYR A 479 -18.95 24.99 6.36
C TYR A 479 -19.10 25.97 5.19
N SER A 480 -18.03 26.17 4.41
CA SER A 480 -18.01 27.08 3.26
C SER A 480 -18.90 26.63 2.09
N GLY A 481 -19.31 25.36 2.06
CA GLY A 481 -20.36 24.85 1.19
C GLY A 481 -19.87 23.91 0.08
N PRO A 482 -20.80 23.41 -0.77
CA PRO A 482 -20.56 22.29 -1.70
C PRO A 482 -19.66 22.63 -2.91
N ARG A 483 -19.19 23.88 -3.01
CA ARG A 483 -18.24 24.31 -4.06
C ARG A 483 -16.85 24.61 -3.49
N SER A 484 -16.69 24.61 -2.16
CA SER A 484 -15.42 24.87 -1.51
C SER A 484 -14.51 23.67 -1.70
N VAL A 485 -13.25 23.89 -2.06
CA VAL A 485 -12.25 22.83 -2.18
C VAL A 485 -11.20 22.97 -1.08
N PHE A 486 -10.41 21.93 -0.86
CA PHE A 486 -9.28 22.01 0.06
C PHE A 486 -8.00 21.49 -0.58
N VAL A 487 -6.85 22.03 -0.18
CA VAL A 487 -5.55 21.64 -0.71
C VAL A 487 -4.80 20.83 0.33
N SER A 488 -4.68 19.52 0.11
CA SER A 488 -3.86 18.60 0.93
C SER A 488 -3.50 17.36 0.10
N SER A 489 -2.39 16.72 0.43
CA SER A 489 -2.01 15.40 -0.09
C SER A 489 -2.26 14.27 0.90
N ASP A 490 -2.85 14.55 2.07
CA ASP A 490 -3.22 13.51 3.02
C ASP A 490 -4.38 12.64 2.49
N GLU A 491 -4.37 11.36 2.82
CA GLU A 491 -5.44 10.42 2.51
C GLU A 491 -6.62 10.50 3.49
N MET A 492 -6.46 11.17 4.64
CA MET A 492 -7.50 11.38 5.67
C MET A 492 -8.14 10.07 6.18
N ARG A 493 -7.32 9.02 6.31
CA ARG A 493 -7.77 7.65 6.62
C ARG A 493 -8.48 7.52 7.97
N ASP A 494 -7.99 8.26 8.97
CA ASP A 494 -8.49 8.16 10.35
C ASP A 494 -9.92 8.72 10.47
N HIS A 495 -10.22 9.83 9.77
CA HIS A 495 -11.57 10.42 9.79
C HIS A 495 -12.61 9.54 9.10
N LYS A 496 -12.23 8.79 8.06
CA LYS A 496 -13.12 7.79 7.47
C LYS A 496 -13.56 6.77 8.52
N PHE A 497 -12.62 6.30 9.35
CA PHE A 497 -12.91 5.30 10.38
C PHE A 497 -13.86 5.86 11.46
N SER A 498 -13.60 7.08 11.94
CA SER A 498 -14.43 7.73 12.97
C SER A 498 -15.89 7.98 12.55
N LEU A 499 -16.17 8.07 11.25
CA LEU A 499 -17.53 8.31 10.73
C LEU A 499 -18.38 7.02 10.61
N GLY A 500 -17.76 5.83 10.71
CA GLY A 500 -18.43 4.54 10.48
C GLY A 500 -18.62 4.20 8.99
N GLU A 501 -19.15 3.01 8.69
CA GLU A 501 -19.19 2.49 7.31
C GLU A 501 -20.06 3.36 6.36
N GLU A 502 -21.26 3.74 6.80
CA GLU A 502 -22.19 4.53 5.97
C GLU A 502 -21.63 5.93 5.64
N TYR A 503 -21.23 6.69 6.65
CA TYR A 503 -20.75 8.07 6.46
C TYR A 503 -19.30 8.14 6.01
N GLY A 504 -18.49 7.11 6.24
CA GLY A 504 -17.12 7.02 5.76
C GLY A 504 -17.04 6.95 4.24
N GLU A 505 -17.97 6.24 3.58
CA GLU A 505 -18.03 6.21 2.11
C GLU A 505 -18.51 7.55 1.55
N LEU A 506 -19.51 8.17 2.19
CA LEU A 506 -19.97 9.51 1.81
C LEU A 506 -18.85 10.56 1.96
N PHE A 507 -18.09 10.50 3.05
CA PHE A 507 -16.93 11.34 3.29
C PHE A 507 -15.85 11.14 2.23
N ARG A 508 -15.56 9.89 1.85
CA ARG A 508 -14.58 9.58 0.81
C ARG A 508 -14.99 10.13 -0.56
N ARG A 509 -16.28 10.03 -0.92
CA ARG A 509 -16.80 10.66 -2.16
C ARG A 509 -16.68 12.18 -2.13
N TRP A 510 -16.99 12.80 -0.98
CA TRP A 510 -16.79 14.23 -0.77
C TRP A 510 -15.31 14.62 -0.89
N GLN A 511 -14.43 13.89 -0.21
CA GLN A 511 -12.98 14.08 -0.24
C GLN A 511 -12.49 14.08 -1.70
N TYR A 512 -12.79 13.05 -2.48
CA TYR A 512 -12.31 12.98 -3.86
C TYR A 512 -12.89 14.09 -4.77
N SER A 513 -14.08 14.61 -4.49
CA SER A 513 -14.69 15.72 -5.25
C SER A 513 -14.23 17.10 -4.81
N HIS A 514 -13.60 17.23 -3.63
CA HIS A 514 -13.24 18.52 -3.03
C HIS A 514 -11.73 18.65 -2.74
N GLN A 515 -10.95 17.58 -2.79
CA GLN A 515 -9.51 17.57 -2.53
C GLN A 515 -8.68 17.91 -3.77
N VAL A 516 -7.97 19.04 -3.70
CA VAL A 516 -6.93 19.40 -4.64
C VAL A 516 -5.58 18.93 -4.09
N GLN A 517 -4.87 18.10 -4.83
CA GLN A 517 -3.56 17.61 -4.40
C GLN A 517 -2.43 18.45 -5.00
N LEU A 518 -1.41 18.76 -4.19
CA LEU A 518 -0.16 19.30 -4.71
C LEU A 518 0.58 18.16 -5.40
N TYR A 519 0.65 18.17 -6.73
CA TYR A 519 1.23 17.05 -7.46
C TYR A 519 2.77 17.16 -7.54
N LYS A 520 3.29 18.25 -8.10
CA LYS A 520 4.73 18.44 -8.31
C LYS A 520 5.13 19.91 -8.21
N VAL A 521 6.32 20.14 -7.64
CA VAL A 521 6.96 21.46 -7.62
C VAL A 521 8.16 21.43 -8.57
N LYS A 522 8.15 22.30 -9.58
CA LYS A 522 9.29 22.49 -10.49
C LYS A 522 10.39 23.33 -9.81
N GLN A 523 11.62 23.23 -10.31
CA GLN A 523 12.78 23.98 -9.79
C GLN A 523 12.58 25.50 -9.81
N ASN A 524 11.81 26.01 -10.77
CA ASN A 524 11.47 27.44 -10.87
C ASN A 524 10.35 27.87 -9.89
N GLY A 525 9.90 27.00 -8.99
CA GLY A 525 8.81 27.28 -8.05
C GLY A 525 7.41 27.18 -8.64
N HIS A 526 7.25 26.75 -9.90
CA HIS A 526 5.93 26.48 -10.47
C HIS A 526 5.33 25.21 -9.87
N ILE A 527 4.15 25.33 -9.27
CA ILE A 527 3.42 24.22 -8.65
C ILE A 527 2.38 23.67 -9.63
N ILE A 528 2.38 22.35 -9.80
CA ILE A 528 1.35 21.63 -10.55
C ILE A 528 0.37 21.06 -9.53
N PHE A 529 -0.89 21.46 -9.63
CA PHE A 529 -1.98 20.92 -8.83
C PHE A 529 -2.78 19.88 -9.61
N GLN A 530 -3.21 18.84 -8.91
CA GLN A 530 -4.19 17.88 -9.39
C GLN A 530 -5.56 18.26 -8.81
N TRP A 531 -6.46 18.70 -9.68
CA TRP A 531 -7.81 19.11 -9.30
C TRP A 531 -8.75 17.89 -9.16
N PRO A 532 -9.78 17.99 -8.30
CA PRO A 532 -10.83 16.99 -8.21
C PRO A 532 -11.45 16.65 -9.57
N ARG A 533 -11.75 15.37 -9.74
CA ARG A 533 -12.38 14.84 -10.96
C ARG A 533 -13.89 15.08 -10.91
N LYS A 534 -14.50 15.24 -12.09
CA LYS A 534 -15.97 15.31 -12.19
C LYS A 534 -16.59 13.91 -12.23
N GLU A 535 -15.93 12.99 -12.91
CA GLU A 535 -16.39 11.61 -13.10
C GLU A 535 -15.88 10.70 -11.99
N ASP A 536 -16.72 9.75 -11.59
CA ASP A 536 -16.44 8.77 -10.55
C ASP A 536 -15.66 7.59 -11.11
N ILE A 537 -14.33 7.69 -11.12
CA ILE A 537 -13.45 6.66 -11.68
C ILE A 537 -13.42 5.40 -10.80
N ARG A 538 -14.35 4.50 -11.08
CA ARG A 538 -14.47 3.13 -10.55
C ARG A 538 -15.24 2.27 -11.55
N ALA A 539 -15.25 0.96 -11.38
CA ALA A 539 -16.15 0.11 -12.18
C ALA A 539 -17.61 0.55 -11.95
N GLN A 540 -18.39 0.72 -13.01
CA GLN A 540 -19.78 1.17 -12.94
C GLN A 540 -20.68 0.26 -13.75
N ARG A 541 -21.82 -0.11 -13.18
CA ARG A 541 -22.81 -0.92 -13.90
C ARG A 541 -23.60 -0.02 -14.86
N CYS A 542 -23.84 -0.51 -16.08
CA CYS A 542 -24.75 0.11 -17.04
C CYS A 542 -25.88 -0.87 -17.37
N ASN A 543 -26.90 -0.39 -18.11
CA ASN A 543 -28.14 -1.15 -18.38
C ASN A 543 -27.91 -2.59 -18.87
N HIS A 544 -26.82 -2.83 -19.61
CA HIS A 544 -26.52 -4.12 -20.21
C HIS A 544 -25.13 -4.64 -19.85
N GLY A 545 -24.44 -4.09 -18.84
CA GLY A 545 -23.09 -4.54 -18.50
C GLY A 545 -22.32 -3.59 -17.59
N TRP A 546 -21.05 -3.34 -17.90
CA TRP A 546 -20.12 -2.61 -17.04
C TRP A 546 -19.22 -1.64 -17.83
N HIS A 547 -18.95 -0.48 -17.23
CA HIS A 547 -17.86 0.41 -17.59
C HIS A 547 -16.73 0.23 -16.58
N ILE A 548 -15.54 -0.14 -17.05
CA ILE A 548 -14.41 -0.44 -16.18
C ILE A 548 -13.24 0.47 -16.56
N PRO A 549 -12.84 1.41 -15.69
CA PRO A 549 -11.64 2.22 -15.92
C PRO A 549 -10.39 1.36 -15.73
N PHE A 550 -9.34 1.64 -16.50
CA PHE A 550 -8.10 0.87 -16.44
C PHE A 550 -6.85 1.70 -16.76
N GLU A 551 -5.70 1.20 -16.31
CA GLU A 551 -4.40 1.80 -16.58
C GLU A 551 -3.66 1.07 -17.71
N ASN A 552 -3.06 1.85 -18.62
CA ASN A 552 -2.15 1.34 -19.65
C ASN A 552 -0.73 1.28 -19.06
N GLU A 553 0.13 0.42 -19.61
CA GLU A 553 1.52 0.25 -19.19
C GLU A 553 2.40 1.49 -19.42
N GLU A 554 1.99 2.44 -20.28
CA GLU A 554 2.71 3.70 -20.39
C GLU A 554 2.59 4.47 -19.08
N PRO A 555 3.72 4.90 -18.46
CA PRO A 555 3.71 5.67 -17.24
C PRO A 555 2.96 6.98 -17.49
N ARG A 556 1.68 6.98 -17.17
CA ARG A 556 0.88 8.19 -17.21
C ARG A 556 1.25 9.03 -16.00
N PRO A 557 1.41 10.34 -16.20
CA PRO A 557 1.46 11.24 -15.07
C PRO A 557 0.19 11.03 -14.22
N THR A 558 0.30 10.77 -12.91
CA THR A 558 -0.84 10.41 -12.04
C THR A 558 -1.99 11.44 -11.97
N TRP A 559 -1.75 12.65 -12.51
CA TRP A 559 -2.73 13.73 -12.67
C TRP A 559 -3.49 13.68 -14.00
N GLN A 560 -3.13 12.76 -14.89
CA GLN A 560 -3.93 12.41 -16.06
C GLN A 560 -4.79 11.21 -15.71
N ASP A 561 -6.09 11.40 -15.84
CA ASP A 561 -7.09 10.37 -15.58
C ASP A 561 -6.87 9.17 -16.50
N PRO A 562 -7.26 7.95 -16.10
CA PRO A 562 -7.49 6.90 -17.07
C PRO A 562 -8.59 7.40 -18.02
N SER A 563 -8.14 8.02 -19.11
CA SER A 563 -8.99 8.37 -20.23
C SER A 563 -9.53 7.10 -20.88
N SER A 564 -8.99 5.94 -20.55
CA SER A 564 -9.34 4.65 -21.10
C SER A 564 -10.32 3.91 -20.20
N TRP A 565 -11.46 3.54 -20.77
CA TRP A 565 -12.45 2.69 -20.13
C TRP A 565 -12.77 1.50 -21.04
N LEU A 566 -13.14 0.39 -20.44
CA LEU A 566 -13.75 -0.74 -21.12
C LEU A 566 -15.26 -0.63 -20.95
N CYS A 567 -15.99 -0.49 -22.06
CA CYS A 567 -17.43 -0.71 -22.10
C CYS A 567 -17.68 -2.17 -22.46
N LEU A 568 -18.12 -2.95 -21.48
CA LEU A 568 -18.43 -4.36 -21.62
C LEU A 568 -19.94 -4.54 -21.53
N GLN A 569 -20.56 -5.07 -22.58
CA GLN A 569 -22.01 -5.27 -22.64
C GLN A 569 -22.36 -6.73 -22.93
N LYS A 570 -23.37 -7.24 -22.25
CA LYS A 570 -24.02 -8.50 -22.51
C LYS A 570 -25.17 -8.26 -23.49
N LYS A 571 -25.12 -8.88 -24.67
CA LYS A 571 -26.20 -8.79 -25.65
C LYS A 571 -27.45 -9.46 -25.09
N SER A 572 -28.60 -8.79 -25.19
CA SER A 572 -29.89 -9.42 -24.89
C SER A 572 -30.14 -10.54 -25.90
N THR A 573 -30.38 -11.76 -25.43
CA THR A 573 -30.96 -12.80 -26.28
C THR A 573 -32.37 -12.36 -26.65
N SER A 574 -32.56 -11.84 -27.85
CA SER A 574 -33.89 -11.72 -28.42
C SER A 574 -34.44 -13.14 -28.59
N TYR A 575 -35.40 -13.52 -27.75
CA TYR A 575 -36.28 -14.64 -28.07
C TYR A 575 -36.92 -14.30 -29.42
N SER A 576 -36.49 -14.97 -30.50
CA SER A 576 -37.26 -14.96 -31.73
C SER A 576 -38.62 -15.57 -31.39
N ARG A 577 -39.65 -14.74 -31.25
CA ARG A 577 -41.03 -15.21 -31.38
C ARG A 577 -41.15 -15.73 -32.81
N ARG A 578 -40.85 -17.02 -33.01
CA ARG A 578 -41.37 -17.76 -34.16
C ARG A 578 -42.88 -17.76 -33.98
N SER A 579 -43.53 -16.80 -34.65
CA SER A 579 -44.92 -16.89 -35.02
C SER A 579 -45.13 -18.23 -35.72
N LYS A 580 -45.58 -19.25 -34.98
CA LYS A 580 -46.30 -20.36 -35.57
C LYS A 580 -47.66 -19.82 -35.99
N THR A 581 -47.74 -19.35 -37.22
CA THR A 581 -49.01 -19.21 -37.93
C THR A 581 -49.57 -20.62 -38.10
N LEU A 582 -50.48 -21.01 -37.21
CA LEU A 582 -51.46 -22.05 -37.47
C LEU A 582 -52.39 -21.50 -38.55
N LYS A 583 -52.31 -22.04 -39.76
CA LYS A 583 -53.39 -21.95 -40.75
C LYS A 583 -54.30 -23.15 -40.54
N PHE A 584 -55.57 -22.86 -40.27
CA PHE A 584 -56.68 -23.77 -40.52
C PHE A 584 -56.88 -23.95 -42.02
#